data_AF-A0A7C5NEK7-F1
#
_entry.id   AF-A0A7C5NEK7-F1
#
_cell.length_a   1.000
_cell.length_b   1.000
_cell.length_c   1.000
_cell.angle_alpha   90.00
_cell.angle_beta   90.00
_cell.angle_gamma   90.00
#
_symmetry.space_group_name_H-M   'P 1'
#
loop_
_entity.id
_entity.type
_entity.pdbx_description
1 polymer ?
#
loop_
_entity_poly.entity_id
_entity_poly.type
_entity_poly.pdbx_seq_one_letter_code
_entity_poly.pdbx_strand_id
1 'polypeptide(L)'
;MRLFLLSICALGLLASSALAQSSRVRAREIAWHTFVGGLATSSARSAIGDEPGRIDLGESAWSCGFARTRFAGVGTSEWSVQRVLACRRGEATVSSTAWCRLHRGHFEEHAATLSLGTTGDAEHVTVTLSCDPPRR
;
A
#
# COMPACT_ATOMS: atom_id res chain seq x y z
N MET A 1 23.83 31.71 31.95
CA MET A 1 22.78 30.68 31.89
C MET A 1 22.02 30.73 30.55
N ARG A 2 22.72 30.55 29.41
CA ARG A 2 22.15 30.61 28.04
C ARG A 2 22.61 29.47 27.12
N LEU A 3 23.60 28.66 27.53
CA LEU A 3 24.09 27.51 26.75
C LEU A 3 23.26 26.22 26.93
N PHE A 4 22.54 26.05 28.04
CA PHE A 4 21.82 24.81 28.33
C PHE A 4 20.56 24.62 27.48
N LEU A 5 19.88 25.71 27.11
CA LEU A 5 18.65 25.68 26.31
C LEU A 5 18.91 25.29 24.84
N LEU A 6 20.06 25.66 24.27
CA LEU A 6 20.44 25.29 22.90
C LEU A 6 20.80 23.80 22.77
N SER A 7 21.40 23.21 23.81
CA SER A 7 21.77 21.80 23.82
C SER A 7 20.54 20.87 23.85
N ILE A 8 19.52 21.21 24.63
CA ILE A 8 18.29 20.40 24.75
C ILE A 8 17.48 20.42 23.44
N CYS A 9 17.39 21.56 22.76
CA CYS A 9 16.71 21.63 21.46
C CYS A 9 17.44 20.82 20.37
N ALA A 10 18.78 20.85 20.35
CA ALA A 10 19.56 20.07 19.38
C ALA A 10 19.43 18.55 19.62
N LEU A 11 19.44 18.10 20.88
CA LEU A 11 19.21 16.70 21.26
C LEU A 11 17.79 16.23 20.93
N GLY A 12 16.77 17.07 21.16
CA GLY A 12 15.38 16.77 20.80
C GLY A 12 15.17 16.58 19.30
N LEU A 13 15.75 17.46 18.47
CA LEU A 13 15.66 17.39 17.02
C LEU A 13 16.34 16.13 16.44
N LEU A 14 17.49 15.74 16.99
CA LEU A 14 18.21 14.53 16.58
C LEU A 14 17.41 13.25 16.93
N ALA A 15 16.82 13.19 18.12
CA ALA A 15 15.99 12.07 18.54
C ALA A 15 14.74 11.92 17.65
N SER A 16 14.01 13.02 17.38
CA SER A 16 12.82 12.97 16.52
C SER A 16 13.13 12.51 15.09
N SER A 17 14.30 12.88 14.57
CA SER A 17 14.72 12.51 13.21
C SER A 17 15.06 11.01 13.10
N ALA A 18 15.81 10.48 14.07
CA ALA A 18 16.13 9.04 14.11
C ALA A 18 14.87 8.17 14.30
N LEU A 19 13.89 8.68 15.05
CA LEU A 19 12.63 8.01 15.32
C LEU A 19 11.66 8.00 14.13
N ALA A 20 11.57 9.11 13.38
CA ALA A 20 10.82 9.14 12.12
C ALA A 20 11.48 8.25 11.05
N GLN A 21 12.79 8.06 11.13
CA GLN A 21 13.52 7.18 10.22
C GLN A 21 13.24 5.70 10.53
N SER A 22 13.17 5.30 11.80
CA SER A 22 12.90 3.90 12.18
C SER A 22 11.48 3.44 11.81
N SER A 23 10.47 4.31 11.94
CA SER A 23 9.09 4.00 11.51
C SER A 23 8.99 3.86 9.98
N ARG A 24 9.71 4.70 9.23
CA ARG A 24 9.82 4.58 7.77
C ARG A 24 10.52 3.29 7.34
N VAL A 25 11.54 2.83 8.07
CA VAL A 25 12.24 1.57 7.77
C VAL A 25 11.28 0.40 7.94
N ARG A 26 10.59 0.30 9.08
CA ARG A 26 9.58 -0.76 9.31
C ARG A 26 8.45 -0.73 8.30
N ALA A 27 8.01 0.46 7.90
CA ALA A 27 6.97 0.61 6.90
C ALA A 27 7.41 0.17 5.49
N ARG A 28 8.72 0.18 5.20
CA ARG A 28 9.29 -0.39 3.95
C ARG A 28 9.37 -1.90 3.97
N GLU A 29 9.27 -2.54 5.14
CA GLU A 29 9.23 -4.00 5.26
C GLU A 29 7.83 -4.57 5.01
N ILE A 30 6.85 -3.71 4.70
CA ILE A 30 5.49 -4.14 4.34
C ILE A 30 5.50 -4.87 3.00
N ALA A 31 5.09 -6.13 3.05
CA ALA A 31 4.92 -6.94 1.86
C ALA A 31 3.58 -6.60 1.19
N TRP A 32 3.65 -6.23 -0.09
CA TRP A 32 2.46 -5.94 -0.90
C TRP A 32 2.14 -7.11 -1.82
N HIS A 33 0.85 -7.31 -2.04
CA HIS A 33 0.34 -8.39 -2.88
C HIS A 33 -0.79 -7.91 -3.76
N THR A 34 -0.85 -8.45 -4.97
CA THR A 34 -2.04 -8.40 -5.80
C THR A 34 -2.71 -9.76 -5.83
N PHE A 35 -4.03 -9.76 -5.91
CA PHE A 35 -4.83 -10.94 -6.17
C PHE A 35 -5.73 -10.66 -7.37
N VAL A 36 -5.76 -11.58 -8.34
CA VAL A 36 -6.68 -11.54 -9.48
C VAL A 36 -7.56 -12.77 -9.40
N GLY A 37 -8.88 -12.60 -9.51
CA GLY A 37 -9.86 -13.68 -9.55
C GLY A 37 -11.00 -13.38 -10.53
N GLY A 38 -11.82 -14.38 -10.84
CA GLY A 38 -13.00 -14.22 -11.70
C GLY A 38 -12.80 -14.56 -13.18
N LEU A 39 -11.56 -14.62 -13.67
CA LEU A 39 -11.26 -15.22 -14.98
C LEU A 39 -11.45 -16.74 -14.88
N ALA A 40 -12.04 -17.35 -15.92
CA ALA A 40 -12.57 -18.70 -15.92
C ALA A 40 -11.59 -19.84 -15.54
N THR A 41 -10.29 -19.60 -15.28
CA THR A 41 -9.33 -20.70 -15.07
C THR A 41 -8.20 -20.51 -14.05
N SER A 42 -7.95 -19.35 -13.44
CA SER A 42 -7.08 -19.32 -12.25
C SER A 42 -7.18 -18.03 -11.45
N SER A 43 -7.28 -18.17 -10.14
CA SER A 43 -6.97 -17.08 -9.22
C SER A 43 -5.47 -17.08 -8.93
N ALA A 44 -4.86 -15.89 -8.95
CA ALA A 44 -3.43 -15.75 -8.76
C ALA A 44 -3.15 -14.68 -7.71
N ARG A 45 -2.37 -15.03 -6.69
CA ARG A 45 -1.74 -14.08 -5.76
C ARG A 45 -0.30 -13.88 -6.17
N SER A 46 0.13 -12.62 -6.28
CA SER A 46 1.50 -12.25 -6.65
C SER A 46 2.06 -11.26 -5.65
N ALA A 47 3.30 -11.46 -5.23
CA ALA A 47 4.04 -10.44 -4.47
C ALA A 47 4.48 -9.32 -5.41
N ILE A 48 4.41 -8.08 -4.93
CA ILE A 48 4.81 -6.90 -5.71
C ILE A 48 5.82 -6.07 -4.92
N GLY A 49 6.78 -5.47 -5.63
CA GLY A 49 7.76 -4.55 -5.05
C GLY A 49 7.21 -3.13 -4.87
N ASP A 50 8.06 -2.19 -4.45
CA ASP A 50 7.67 -0.79 -4.17
C ASP A 50 7.41 0.08 -5.41
N GLU A 51 8.00 -0.30 -6.54
CA GLU A 51 7.87 0.41 -7.81
C GLU A 51 6.45 0.28 -8.39
N PRO A 52 5.93 1.30 -9.09
CA PRO A 52 4.62 1.19 -9.70
C PRO A 52 4.64 0.10 -10.78
N GLY A 53 3.54 -0.62 -10.94
CA GLY A 53 3.51 -1.80 -11.80
C GLY A 53 2.16 -2.03 -12.44
N ARG A 54 2.17 -2.87 -13.48
CA ARG A 54 0.96 -3.37 -14.12
C ARG A 54 0.55 -4.71 -13.51
N ILE A 55 -0.73 -5.00 -13.58
CA ILE A 55 -1.30 -6.29 -13.18
C ILE A 55 -1.69 -7.01 -14.46
N ASP A 56 -1.23 -8.26 -14.60
CA ASP A 56 -1.63 -9.11 -15.69
C ASP A 56 -3.05 -9.62 -15.46
N LEU A 57 -3.95 -9.34 -16.41
CA LEU A 57 -5.33 -9.77 -16.40
C LEU A 57 -5.62 -10.72 -17.58
N GLY A 58 -4.58 -11.26 -18.21
CA GLY A 58 -4.72 -12.08 -19.42
C GLY A 58 -5.42 -11.29 -20.55
N GLU A 59 -6.49 -11.87 -21.08
CA GLU A 59 -7.25 -11.33 -22.22
C GLU A 59 -8.31 -10.28 -21.83
N SER A 60 -8.35 -9.82 -20.57
CA SER A 60 -9.32 -8.82 -20.14
C SER A 60 -9.17 -7.50 -20.91
N ALA A 61 -10.30 -6.87 -21.28
CA ALA A 61 -10.34 -5.52 -21.83
C ALA A 61 -9.91 -4.42 -20.82
N TRP A 62 -9.77 -4.78 -19.54
CA TRP A 62 -9.30 -3.88 -18.50
C TRP A 62 -7.77 -3.86 -18.42
N SER A 63 -7.21 -2.66 -18.25
CA SER A 63 -5.79 -2.46 -17.94
C SER A 63 -5.66 -1.99 -16.50
N CYS A 64 -5.13 -2.83 -15.61
CA CYS A 64 -4.91 -2.50 -14.21
C CYS A 64 -3.44 -2.27 -13.86
N GLY A 65 -3.22 -1.47 -12.82
CA GLY A 65 -1.91 -1.24 -12.24
C GLY A 65 -2.01 -0.60 -10.87
N PHE A 66 -0.85 -0.48 -10.22
CA PHE A 66 -0.72 0.11 -8.90
C PHE A 66 0.36 1.19 -8.88
N ALA A 67 0.14 2.23 -8.07
CA ALA A 67 1.08 3.33 -7.88
C ALA A 67 2.24 2.95 -6.96
N ARG A 68 3.22 3.84 -6.75
CA ARG A 68 4.22 3.71 -5.68
C ARG A 68 3.53 3.76 -4.30
N THR A 69 4.17 3.17 -3.30
CA THR A 69 3.75 3.33 -1.91
C THR A 69 3.92 4.78 -1.44
N ARG A 70 2.99 5.24 -0.62
CA ARG A 70 3.04 6.55 0.05
C ARG A 70 3.05 6.33 1.55
N PHE A 71 4.08 6.86 2.22
CA PHE A 71 4.21 6.79 3.67
C PHE A 71 3.63 8.04 4.32
N ALA A 72 2.82 7.85 5.36
CA ALA A 72 2.38 8.88 6.28
C ALA A 72 2.62 8.40 7.72
N GLY A 73 3.26 9.20 8.56
CA GLY A 73 3.60 8.82 9.93
C GLY A 73 3.34 9.94 10.92
N VAL A 74 2.79 9.59 12.09
CA VAL A 74 2.61 10.48 13.24
C VAL A 74 3.39 9.86 14.40
N GLY A 75 4.71 10.02 14.39
CA GLY A 75 5.60 9.46 15.43
C GLY A 75 6.10 8.04 15.15
N THR A 76 6.32 7.27 16.21
CA THR A 76 7.09 6.01 16.18
C THR A 76 6.23 4.75 16.12
N SER A 77 5.06 4.81 16.75
CA SER A 77 4.10 3.71 16.88
C SER A 77 2.88 3.88 15.99
N GLU A 78 2.77 5.03 15.31
CA GLU A 78 1.66 5.35 14.43
C GLU A 78 2.14 5.74 13.05
N TRP A 79 1.86 4.88 12.07
CA TRP A 79 2.21 5.11 10.68
C TRP A 79 1.24 4.37 9.77
N SER A 80 1.14 4.83 8.52
CA SER A 80 0.37 4.21 7.45
C SER A 80 1.18 4.24 6.16
N VAL A 81 1.12 3.14 5.42
CA VAL A 81 1.56 3.07 4.02
C VAL A 81 0.34 2.82 3.15
N GLN A 82 0.25 3.57 2.07
CA GLN A 82 -0.91 3.53 1.17
C GLN A 82 -0.46 3.28 -0.26
N ARG A 83 -1.32 2.66 -1.05
CA ARG A 83 -1.06 2.38 -2.45
C ARG A 83 -2.37 2.39 -3.23
N VAL A 84 -2.38 3.09 -4.37
CA VAL A 84 -3.56 3.17 -5.24
C VAL A 84 -3.53 2.01 -6.22
N LEU A 85 -4.65 1.28 -6.31
CA LEU A 85 -5.00 0.37 -7.39
C LEU A 85 -5.89 1.14 -8.38
N ALA A 86 -5.55 1.13 -9.67
CA ALA A 86 -6.34 1.77 -10.70
C ALA A 86 -6.47 0.87 -11.91
N CYS A 87 -7.66 0.87 -12.51
CA CYS A 87 -8.00 0.10 -13.68
C CYS A 87 -8.71 1.00 -14.69
N ARG A 88 -8.37 0.82 -15.98
CA ARG A 88 -8.94 1.61 -17.07
C ARG A 88 -9.48 0.73 -18.19
N ARG A 89 -10.54 1.20 -18.84
CA ARG A 89 -11.09 0.63 -20.08
C ARG A 89 -11.62 1.77 -20.96
N GLY A 90 -10.96 2.01 -22.10
CA GLY A 90 -11.18 3.24 -22.88
C GLY A 90 -10.90 4.48 -22.01
N GLU A 91 -11.86 5.39 -21.96
CA GLU A 91 -11.82 6.62 -21.14
C GLU A 91 -12.24 6.39 -19.67
N ALA A 92 -12.85 5.24 -19.35
CA ALA A 92 -13.30 4.96 -17.99
C ALA A 92 -12.10 4.59 -17.11
N THR A 93 -11.95 5.27 -15.97
CA THR A 93 -10.97 4.94 -14.93
C THR A 93 -11.70 4.71 -13.61
N VAL A 94 -11.38 3.60 -12.95
CA VAL A 94 -11.82 3.29 -11.59
C VAL A 94 -10.60 3.05 -10.72
N SER A 95 -10.62 3.53 -9.48
CA SER A 95 -9.50 3.39 -8.57
C SER A 95 -9.96 3.19 -7.14
N SER A 96 -9.15 2.49 -6.35
CA SER A 96 -9.33 2.32 -4.92
C SER A 96 -7.96 2.36 -4.22
N THR A 97 -7.93 2.68 -2.93
CA THR A 97 -6.68 2.87 -2.18
C THR A 97 -6.57 1.83 -1.09
N ALA A 98 -5.54 1.00 -1.18
CA ALA A 98 -5.18 0.04 -0.15
C ALA A 98 -4.27 0.73 0.87
N TRP A 99 -4.33 0.30 2.12
CA TRP A 99 -3.43 0.77 3.15
C TRP A 99 -3.14 -0.28 4.21
N CYS A 100 -1.93 -0.22 4.75
CA CYS A 100 -1.58 -0.87 6.00
C CYS A 100 -1.14 0.20 6.98
N ARG A 101 -1.55 0.06 8.24
CA ARG A 101 -1.15 1.00 9.29
C ARG A 101 -0.81 0.27 10.58
N LEU A 102 0.11 0.85 11.32
CA LEU A 102 0.24 0.59 12.75
C LEU A 102 -0.46 1.74 13.46
N HIS A 103 -1.46 1.44 14.29
CA HIS A 103 -2.15 2.43 15.11
C HIS A 103 -2.24 1.89 16.53
N ARG A 104 -1.73 2.65 17.50
CA ARG A 104 -1.69 2.23 18.92
C ARG A 104 -1.07 0.84 19.14
N GLY A 105 -0.05 0.49 18.35
CA GLY A 105 0.63 -0.81 18.43
C GLY A 105 -0.12 -1.97 17.77
N HIS A 106 -1.28 -1.73 17.16
CA HIS A 106 -2.04 -2.71 16.40
C HIS A 106 -1.82 -2.52 14.91
N PHE A 107 -1.58 -3.62 14.21
CA PHE A 107 -1.53 -3.61 12.76
C PHE A 107 -2.94 -3.72 12.21
N GLU A 108 -3.26 -2.86 11.24
CA GLU A 108 -4.53 -2.86 10.54
C GLU A 108 -4.28 -2.82 9.04
N GLU A 109 -5.10 -3.57 8.31
CA GLU A 109 -5.08 -3.65 6.86
C GLU A 109 -6.42 -3.19 6.30
N HIS A 110 -6.36 -2.48 5.18
CA HIS A 110 -7.47 -2.29 4.27
C HIS A 110 -7.03 -2.60 2.84
N ALA A 111 -7.60 -3.67 2.28
CA ALA A 111 -7.39 -4.04 0.90
C ALA A 111 -8.23 -3.15 -0.04
N ALA A 112 -7.64 -2.73 -1.16
CA ALA A 112 -8.39 -2.14 -2.27
C ALA A 112 -8.85 -3.24 -3.21
N THR A 113 -10.16 -3.42 -3.35
CA THR A 113 -10.75 -4.38 -4.29
C THR A 113 -11.57 -3.64 -5.33
N LEU A 114 -11.34 -3.97 -6.60
CA LEU A 114 -12.13 -3.53 -7.74
C LEU A 114 -12.75 -4.74 -8.41
N SER A 115 -14.07 -4.73 -8.56
CA SER A 115 -14.81 -5.69 -9.37
C SER A 115 -15.13 -5.04 -10.70
N LEU A 116 -14.62 -5.61 -11.79
CA LEU A 116 -14.60 -5.01 -13.12
C LEU A 116 -15.44 -5.88 -14.07
N GLY A 117 -16.33 -5.23 -14.82
CA GLY A 117 -17.32 -5.92 -15.65
C GLY A 117 -18.55 -6.35 -14.86
N THR A 118 -19.48 -7.04 -15.54
CA THR A 118 -20.74 -7.50 -14.94
C THR A 118 -20.57 -8.90 -14.38
N THR A 119 -21.06 -9.15 -13.17
CA THR A 119 -21.00 -10.48 -12.56
C THR A 119 -21.71 -11.51 -13.46
N GLY A 120 -21.00 -12.59 -13.83
CA GLY A 120 -21.52 -13.65 -14.71
C GLY A 120 -21.07 -13.54 -16.17
N ASP A 121 -20.49 -12.41 -16.59
CA ASP A 121 -19.83 -12.29 -17.89
C ASP A 121 -18.44 -12.94 -17.87
N ALA A 122 -18.01 -13.46 -19.02
CA ALA A 122 -16.66 -14.00 -19.20
C ALA A 122 -15.55 -12.96 -18.98
N GLU A 123 -15.87 -11.66 -19.08
CA GLU A 123 -14.94 -10.55 -18.82
C GLU A 123 -14.90 -10.10 -17.36
N HIS A 124 -15.72 -10.70 -16.48
CA HIS A 124 -15.74 -10.33 -15.07
C HIS A 124 -14.40 -10.65 -14.41
N VAL A 125 -13.76 -9.64 -13.82
CA VAL A 125 -12.51 -9.82 -13.10
C VAL A 125 -12.53 -9.02 -11.80
N THR A 126 -12.06 -9.64 -10.73
CA THR A 126 -11.84 -8.99 -9.45
C THR A 126 -10.35 -8.83 -9.24
N VAL A 127 -9.93 -7.61 -8.95
CA VAL A 127 -8.53 -7.27 -8.67
C VAL A 127 -8.46 -6.69 -7.28
N THR A 128 -7.62 -7.29 -6.44
CA THR A 128 -7.37 -6.85 -5.07
C THR A 128 -5.91 -6.48 -4.90
N LEU A 129 -5.66 -5.37 -4.23
CA LEU A 129 -4.36 -4.94 -3.75
C LEU A 129 -4.40 -4.94 -2.22
N SER A 130 -3.53 -5.71 -1.59
CA SER A 130 -3.45 -5.88 -0.14
C SER A 130 -2.01 -5.82 0.35
N CYS A 131 -1.85 -5.74 1.67
CA CYS A 131 -0.55 -5.73 2.31
C CYS A 131 -0.56 -6.56 3.59
N ASP A 132 0.56 -7.19 3.89
CA ASP A 132 0.76 -8.02 5.06
C ASP A 132 1.64 -7.29 6.08
N PRO A 133 1.53 -7.60 7.39
CA PRO A 133 2.42 -7.04 8.41
C PRO A 133 3.89 -7.38 8.13
N PRO A 134 4.84 -6.58 8.63
CA PRO A 134 6.26 -6.89 8.52
C PRO A 134 6.53 -8.27 9.13
N ARG A 135 7.28 -9.12 8.43
CA ARG A 135 7.69 -10.43 8.99
C ARG A 135 8.64 -10.16 10.17
N ARG A 136 8.36 -10.81 11.31
CA ARG A 136 9.18 -10.69 12.54
C ARG A 136 10.51 -11.40 12.40
#